data_AF-A0A927WFF4-F1
#
_entry.id   AF-A0A927WFF4-F1
#
_cell.length_a   1.000
_cell.length_b   1.000
_cell.length_c   1.000
_cell.angle_alpha   90.00
_cell.angle_beta   90.00
_cell.angle_gamma   90.00
#
_symmetry.space_group_name_H-M   'P 1'
#
loop_
_entity.id
_entity.type
_entity.pdbx_description
1 polymer ?
#
loop_
_entity_poly.entity_id
_entity_poly.type
_entity_poly.pdbx_seq_one_letter_code
_entity_poly.pdbx_strand_id
1 'polypeptide(L)' 'MMAVQGYYDGVAVRPLEKIDAKPNQRVIITVMDEFVEPVVREKKKGMRGILAEYANSELAMKEKGAWQQAVVDKYGNL' A
#
# COMPACT_ATOMS: atom_id res chain seq x y z
N MET A 1 -22.46 35.43 -2.71
CA MET A 1 -21.19 34.84 -3.19
C MET A 1 -21.56 33.50 -3.79
N MET A 2 -21.35 33.30 -5.09
CA MET A 2 -21.76 32.06 -5.77
C MET A 2 -20.55 31.14 -5.86
N ALA A 3 -20.63 29.95 -5.27
CA ALA A 3 -19.61 28.93 -5.38
C ALA A 3 -20.07 27.93 -6.43
N VAL A 4 -19.24 27.69 -7.44
CA VAL A 4 -19.56 26.78 -8.54
C VAL A 4 -18.58 25.63 -8.49
N GLN A 5 -19.10 24.41 -8.58
CA GLN A 5 -18.28 23.23 -8.65
C GLN A 5 -17.71 23.09 -10.07
N GLY A 6 -16.46 22.67 -10.14
CA GLY A 6 -15.75 22.43 -11.39
C GLY A 6 -14.67 21.38 -11.18
N TYR A 7 -14.15 20.86 -12.28
CA TYR A 7 -13.03 19.93 -12.26
C TYR A 7 -11.88 20.48 -13.09
N TYR A 8 -10.68 19.99 -12.80
CA TYR A 8 -9.46 20.39 -13.50
C TYR A 8 -9.05 19.30 -14.50
N ASP A 9 -9.00 19.68 -15.78
CA ASP A 9 -8.67 18.77 -16.89
C ASP A 9 -7.17 18.63 -17.17
N GLY A 10 -6.30 19.18 -16.32
CA GLY A 10 -4.86 19.27 -16.59
C GLY A 10 -4.44 20.50 -17.42
N VAL A 11 -5.39 21.21 -18.03
CA VAL A 11 -5.15 22.43 -18.82
C VAL A 11 -5.96 23.62 -18.31
N ALA A 12 -7.25 23.42 -18.03
CA ALA A 12 -8.16 24.46 -17.59
C ALA A 12 -9.15 23.92 -16.55
N VAL A 13 -9.62 24.80 -15.66
CA VAL A 13 -10.72 24.51 -14.74
C VAL A 13 -12.03 24.66 -15.50
N ARG A 14 -12.78 23.57 -15.66
CA ARG A 14 -14.10 23.60 -16.30
C ARG A 14 -15.20 23.65 -15.24
N PRO A 15 -16.07 24.67 -15.25
CA PRO A 15 -17.23 24.69 -14.39
C PRO A 15 -18.24 23.63 -14.87
N LEU A 16 -18.86 22.92 -13.93
CA LEU A 16 -19.95 21.97 -14.23
C LEU A 16 -21.25 22.71 -14.60
N GLU A 17 -21.46 23.87 -13.99
CA GLU A 17 -22.62 24.72 -14.23
C GLU A 17 -22.32 25.81 -15.26
N LYS A 18 -23.34 26.21 -16.02
CA LYS A 18 -23.21 27.35 -16.94
C LYS A 18 -23.08 28.64 -16.14
N ILE A 19 -21.88 29.21 -16.16
CA ILE A 19 -21.59 30.52 -15.57
C ILE A 19 -21.49 31.57 -16.66
N ASP A 20 -22.12 32.72 -16.44
CA ASP A 20 -21.94 33.91 -17.25
C ASP A 20 -20.82 34.76 -16.62
N ALA A 21 -19.58 34.40 -16.93
CA ALA A 21 -18.39 35.10 -16.45
C ALA A 21 -17.91 36.09 -17.49
N LYS A 22 -17.70 37.35 -17.09
CA LYS A 22 -17.13 38.38 -17.98
C LYS A 22 -15.61 38.21 -18.11
N PRO A 23 -15.01 38.58 -19.26
CA PRO A 23 -13.56 38.68 -19.36
C PRO A 23 -12.98 39.56 -18.25
N ASN A 24 -11.84 39.16 -17.68
CA ASN A 24 -11.12 39.85 -16.59
C ASN A 24 -11.83 39.89 -15.22
N GLN A 25 -12.81 39.01 -14.99
CA GLN A 25 -13.41 38.84 -13.67
C GLN A 25 -12.49 38.04 -12.74
N ARG A 26 -12.23 38.55 -11.53
CA ARG A 26 -11.42 37.85 -10.54
C ARG A 26 -12.18 36.65 -9.97
N VAL A 27 -11.55 35.48 -9.98
CA VAL A 27 -12.09 34.23 -9.41
C VAL A 27 -11.19 33.71 -8.29
N ILE A 28 -11.78 32.98 -7.34
CA ILE A 28 -11.07 32.29 -6.26
C ILE A 28 -11.35 30.80 -6.46
N ILE A 29 -10.28 30.00 -6.62
CA ILE A 29 -10.38 28.55 -6.77
C ILE A 29 -9.99 27.93 -5.44
N THR A 30 -10.89 27.14 -4.86
CA THR A 30 -10.65 26.38 -3.63
C THR A 30 -10.66 24.90 -3.99
N VAL A 31 -9.52 24.23 -3.81
CA VAL A 31 -9.42 22.77 -3.98
C VAL A 31 -9.77 22.13 -2.65
N MET A 32 -10.78 21.25 -2.64
CA MET A 32 -11.17 20.48 -1.46
C MET A 32 -10.54 19.09 -1.55
N ASP A 33 -9.84 18.67 -0.49
CA ASP A 33 -9.10 17.40 -0.42
C ASP A 33 -9.99 16.13 -0.33
N GLU A 34 -11.30 16.24 -0.55
CA GLU A 34 -12.26 15.15 -0.35
C GLU A 34 -12.12 13.96 -1.34
N PHE A 35 -11.21 14.03 -2.32
CA PHE A 35 -11.00 12.97 -3.32
C PHE A 35 -9.58 12.38 -3.37
N VAL A 36 -8.71 12.71 -2.41
CA VAL A 36 -7.44 11.98 -2.30
C VAL A 36 -7.71 10.73 -1.48
N GLU A 37 -8.09 9.64 -2.15
CA GLU A 37 -8.00 8.32 -1.54
C GLU A 37 -6.59 8.19 -0.94
N PRO A 38 -6.45 7.81 0.34
CA PRO A 38 -5.14 7.66 0.94
C PRO A 38 -4.39 6.66 0.08
N VAL A 39 -3.31 7.10 -0.57
CA VAL A 39 -2.44 6.23 -1.36
C VAL A 39 -2.05 5.10 -0.43
N VAL A 40 -2.67 3.94 -0.60
CA VAL A 40 -2.34 2.74 0.17
C VAL A 40 -0.94 2.39 -0.30
N ARG A 41 0.06 2.90 0.44
CA ARG A 41 1.44 2.53 0.24
C ARG A 41 1.51 1.07 0.66
N GLU A 42 1.22 0.18 -0.28
CA GLU A 42 1.52 -1.23 -0.13
C GLU A 42 2.99 -1.31 0.26
N LYS A 43 3.22 -1.68 1.52
CA LYS A 43 4.57 -1.96 1.99
C LYS A 43 5.05 -3.12 1.13
N LYS A 44 5.89 -2.83 0.13
CA LYS A 44 6.58 -3.86 -0.64
C LYS A 44 7.37 -4.70 0.35
N LYS A 45 6.82 -5.85 0.77
CA LYS A 45 7.54 -6.83 1.57
C LYS A 45 8.68 -7.31 0.67
N GLY A 46 9.92 -6.95 1.02
CA GLY A 46 11.09 -7.47 0.33
C GLY A 46 11.12 -8.99 0.42
N MET A 47 11.77 -9.66 -0.54
CA MET A 47 11.88 -11.13 -0.55
C MET A 47 12.51 -11.72 0.74
N ARG A 48 13.29 -10.93 1.47
CA ARG A 48 13.88 -11.34 2.76
C ARG A 48 12.80 -11.45 3.83
N GLY A 49 12.64 -12.66 4.39
CA GLY A 49 11.76 -12.92 5.53
C GLY A 49 10.33 -13.36 5.16
N ILE A 50 9.97 -13.46 3.88
CA ILE A 50 8.63 -13.93 3.46
C ILE A 50 8.36 -15.36 3.93
N LEU A 51 9.38 -16.22 3.92
CA LEU A 51 9.24 -17.61 4.37
C LEU A 51 9.05 -17.74 5.88
N ALA A 52 9.39 -16.70 6.66
CA ALA A 52 9.21 -16.73 8.12
C ALA A 52 7.73 -16.78 8.52
N GLU A 53 6.82 -16.27 7.67
CA GLU A 53 5.36 -16.34 7.90
C GLU A 53 4.84 -17.78 7.87
N TYR A 54 5.55 -18.69 7.21
CA TYR A 54 5.21 -20.11 7.09
C TYR A 54 6.01 -21.00 8.04
N ALA A 55 6.91 -20.43 8.85
CA ALA A 55 7.71 -21.21 9.77
C ALA A 55 6.86 -21.70 10.97
N ASN A 56 6.88 -23.02 11.22
CA ASN A 56 6.22 -23.60 12.39
C ASN A 56 7.23 -23.73 13.55
N SER A 57 7.03 -22.91 14.59
CA SER A 57 7.88 -22.87 15.80
C SER A 57 7.97 -24.22 16.53
N GLU A 58 6.94 -25.06 16.44
CA GLU A 58 6.93 -26.38 17.09
C GLU A 58 7.85 -27.38 16.38
N LEU A 59 7.99 -27.27 15.06
CA LEU A 59 8.88 -28.12 14.27
C LEU A 59 10.35 -27.71 14.44
N ALA A 60 10.62 -26.42 14.65
CA ALA A 60 11.97 -25.92 14.92
C ALA A 60 12.60 -26.55 16.18
N MET A 61 11.80 -26.92 17.20
CA MET A 61 12.32 -27.63 18.37
C MET A 61 12.81 -29.05 18.03
N LYS A 62 12.19 -29.71 17.05
CA LYS A 62 12.57 -31.06 16.60
C LYS A 62 13.88 -31.06 15.81
N GLU A 63 14.25 -29.93 15.20
CA GLU A 63 15.50 -29.80 14.44
C GLU A 63 16.76 -29.88 15.33
N LYS A 64 16.68 -29.45 16.61
CA LYS A 64 17.84 -29.38 17.51
C LYS A 64 18.55 -30.72 17.74
N GLY A 65 17.83 -31.84 17.60
CA GLY A 65 18.35 -33.20 17.77
C GLY A 65 18.27 -34.06 16.52
N ALA A 66 17.74 -33.53 15.41
CA ALA A 66 17.43 -34.30 14.21
C ALA A 66 18.67 -34.92 13.57
N TRP A 67 19.79 -34.20 13.58
CA TRP A 67 21.06 -34.69 13.06
C TRP A 67 21.62 -35.83 13.91
N GLN A 68 21.58 -35.70 15.23
CA GLN A 68 22.07 -36.71 16.16
C GLN A 68 21.25 -38.00 16.02
N GLN A 69 19.91 -37.87 15.95
CA GLN A 69 19.02 -39.00 15.71
C GLN A 69 19.28 -39.66 14.35
N ALA A 70 19.40 -38.88 13.27
CA ALA A 70 19.67 -39.41 11.94
C ALA A 70 21.03 -40.15 11.85
N VAL A 71 22.04 -39.71 12.60
CA VAL A 71 23.34 -40.38 12.69
C VAL A 71 23.22 -41.71 13.43
N VAL A 72 22.51 -41.75 14.56
CA VAL A 72 22.25 -42.98 15.32
C VAL A 72 21.43 -43.97 14.47
N ASP A 73 20.41 -43.51 13.75
CA ASP A 73 19.60 -44.37 12.88
C ASP A 73 20.41 -44.96 11.72
N LYS A 74 21.35 -44.19 11.16
CA LYS A 74 22.12 -44.60 9.98
C LYS A 74 23.33 -45.48 10.31
N TYR A 75 24.01 -45.22 11.43
CA TYR A 75 25.28 -45.87 11.76
C TYR A 75 25.22 -46.71 13.04
N GLY A 76 24.11 -46.67 13.78
CA GLY A 76 24.00 -47.27 15.11
C GLY A 76 24.76 -46.46 16.17
N ASN A 77 24.48 -46.75 17.44
CA ASN A 77 25.32 -46.25 18.54
C ASN A 77 26.68 -46.97 18.46
N LEU A 78 27.74 -46.22 18.13
CA LEU A 78 29.13 -46.66 18.24
C LEU A 78 29.56 -46.77 19.69
#